data_AF-A0A849EJF4-F1
#
_entry.id   AF-A0A849EJF4-F1
#
_cell.length_a   1.000
_cell.length_b   1.000
_cell.length_c   1.000
_cell.angle_alpha   90.00
_cell.angle_beta   90.00
_cell.angle_gamma   90.00
#
_symmetry.space_group_name_H-M   'P 1'
#
loop_
_entity.id
_entity.type
_entity.pdbx_description
1 polymer ?
#
loop_
_entity_poly.entity_id
_entity_poly.type
_entity_poly.pdbx_seq_one_letter_code
_entity_poly.pdbx_strand_id
1 'polypeptide(L)'
;MHPIFGVLLFFISVILLLITGPLGLIYGFFYTLFKGGLKGLGEYLLKIAVSIDQLGNVLMQHLLNLLWIKKGGYPFGNRDETISSALGRNKKLGMLTLFGKGIDSFLDTIDPNHSLNSIDYYVEPSENTIDKLAWMHLKDRRILCVRSKGKSLFYLPGGKRDKGESDLKALTREIKEELKVLLDPNSFRFIRVFEAQADGKPPGMLVRMTCYEADYQGELQIDSEIEEMAWLGYHDREKVSEVCKVIFDHLRSEDRM
;
A
#
# COMPACT_ATOMS: atom_id res chain seq x y z
N MET A 1 -17.50 11.97 -11.76
CA MET A 1 -16.67 12.43 -12.90
C MET A 1 -17.47 12.22 -14.17
N HIS A 2 -17.59 13.20 -15.08
CA HIS A 2 -18.41 13.04 -16.29
C HIS A 2 -17.82 11.89 -17.16
N PRO A 3 -18.62 10.94 -17.68
CA PRO A 3 -18.11 9.75 -18.38
C PRO A 3 -17.17 10.07 -19.55
N ILE A 4 -17.44 11.18 -20.23
CA ILE A 4 -16.66 11.68 -21.37
C ILE A 4 -15.21 12.01 -20.97
N PHE A 5 -14.96 12.49 -19.75
CA PHE A 5 -13.60 12.81 -19.31
C PHE A 5 -12.73 11.57 -19.20
N GLY A 6 -13.28 10.42 -18.78
CA GLY A 6 -12.51 9.18 -18.68
C GLY A 6 -12.05 8.68 -20.05
N VAL A 7 -12.94 8.71 -21.04
CA VAL A 7 -12.63 8.34 -22.43
C VAL A 7 -11.57 9.28 -23.03
N LEU A 8 -11.73 10.58 -22.82
CA LEU A 8 -10.77 11.58 -23.31
C LEU A 8 -9.38 11.38 -22.68
N LEU A 9 -9.31 11.22 -21.36
CA LEU A 9 -8.06 10.99 -20.64
C LEU A 9 -7.37 9.71 -21.10
N PHE A 10 -8.12 8.66 -21.39
CA PHE A 10 -7.56 7.42 -21.95
C PHE A 10 -6.83 7.69 -23.28
N PHE A 11 -7.48 8.30 -24.26
CA PHE A 11 -6.85 8.58 -25.55
C PHE A 11 -5.65 9.54 -25.44
N ILE A 12 -5.78 10.58 -24.61
CA ILE A 12 -4.66 11.50 -24.32
C ILE A 12 -3.47 10.74 -23.73
N SER A 13 -3.71 9.86 -22.75
CA SER A 13 -2.64 9.08 -22.10
C SER A 13 -1.91 8.15 -23.08
N VAL A 14 -2.64 7.51 -23.99
CA VAL A 14 -2.06 6.64 -25.03
C VAL A 14 -1.21 7.45 -26.01
N ILE A 15 -1.73 8.58 -26.50
CA ILE A 15 -1.00 9.46 -27.42
C ILE A 15 0.28 9.98 -26.77
N LEU A 16 0.19 10.47 -25.52
CA LEU A 16 1.35 10.92 -24.76
C LEU A 16 2.37 9.80 -24.61
N LEU A 17 1.96 8.60 -24.21
CA LEU A 17 2.86 7.46 -24.06
C LEU A 17 3.57 7.09 -25.37
N LEU A 18 2.88 7.12 -26.50
CA LEU A 18 3.48 6.82 -27.81
C LEU A 18 4.52 7.85 -28.24
N ILE A 19 4.28 9.13 -27.94
CA ILE A 19 5.17 10.23 -28.33
C ILE A 19 6.35 10.36 -27.36
N THR A 20 6.09 10.40 -26.05
CA THR A 20 7.10 10.70 -25.03
C THR A 20 7.73 9.45 -24.43
N GLY A 21 7.04 8.31 -24.47
CA GLY A 21 7.52 7.04 -23.89
C GLY A 21 8.86 6.59 -24.47
N PRO A 22 9.04 6.53 -25.81
CA PRO A 22 10.33 6.14 -26.39
C PRO A 22 11.48 7.05 -25.97
N LEU A 23 11.26 8.37 -25.94
CA LEU A 23 12.25 9.35 -25.50
C LEU A 23 12.61 9.16 -24.02
N GLY A 24 11.59 8.99 -23.18
CA GLY A 24 11.77 8.75 -21.75
C GLY A 24 12.51 7.44 -21.46
N LEU A 25 12.22 6.37 -22.21
CA LEU A 25 12.89 5.07 -22.07
C LEU A 25 14.37 5.18 -22.43
N ILE A 26 14.70 5.81 -23.56
CA ILE A 26 16.09 6.00 -24.00
C ILE A 26 16.86 6.82 -22.95
N TYR A 27 16.31 7.96 -22.53
CA TYR A 27 16.96 8.80 -21.54
C TYR A 27 17.13 8.08 -20.20
N GLY A 28 16.07 7.44 -19.69
CA GLY A 28 16.09 6.72 -18.42
C GLY A 28 17.07 5.56 -18.41
N PHE A 29 17.17 4.81 -19.51
CA PHE A 29 18.14 3.74 -19.70
C PHE A 29 19.57 4.25 -19.50
N PHE A 30 19.99 5.27 -20.26
CA PHE A 30 21.34 5.81 -20.16
C PHE A 30 21.59 6.49 -18.82
N TYR A 31 20.65 7.29 -18.32
CA TYR A 31 20.79 8.00 -17.05
C TYR A 31 21.07 7.05 -15.88
N THR A 32 20.28 5.98 -15.77
CA THR A 32 20.39 4.99 -14.70
C THR A 32 21.63 4.09 -14.87
N LEU A 33 21.99 3.76 -16.11
CA LEU A 33 23.23 3.05 -16.42
C LEU A 33 24.47 3.86 -16.01
N PHE A 34 24.51 5.17 -16.28
CA PHE A 34 25.64 6.03 -15.88
C PHE A 34 25.69 6.29 -14.38
N LYS A 35 24.54 6.42 -13.70
CA LYS A 35 24.47 6.73 -12.27
C LYS A 35 24.68 5.51 -11.36
N GLY A 36 24.17 4.34 -11.77
CA GLY A 36 24.09 3.14 -10.93
C GLY A 36 24.56 1.85 -11.59
N GLY A 37 25.14 1.93 -12.80
CA GLY A 37 25.62 0.75 -13.54
C GLY A 37 24.49 -0.24 -13.87
N LEU A 38 24.85 -1.52 -14.00
CA LEU A 38 23.89 -2.60 -14.26
C LEU A 38 22.83 -2.74 -13.17
N LYS A 39 23.18 -2.43 -11.91
CA LYS A 39 22.23 -2.50 -10.79
C LYS A 39 21.15 -1.43 -10.93
N GLY A 40 21.54 -0.17 -11.16
CA GLY A 40 20.59 0.94 -11.35
C GLY A 40 19.71 0.75 -12.57
N LEU A 41 20.26 0.20 -13.66
CA LEU A 41 19.47 -0.18 -14.83
C LEU A 41 18.46 -1.30 -14.50
N GLY A 42 18.86 -2.31 -13.72
CA GLY A 42 17.98 -3.38 -13.25
C GLY A 42 16.80 -2.85 -12.42
N GLU A 43 17.07 -1.96 -11.46
CA GLU A 43 16.03 -1.30 -10.63
C GLU A 43 15.06 -0.49 -11.49
N TYR A 44 15.56 0.20 -12.53
CA TYR A 44 14.73 0.96 -13.46
C TYR A 44 13.82 0.06 -14.31
N LEU A 45 14.37 -1.01 -14.88
CA LEU A 45 13.61 -1.98 -15.67
C LEU A 45 12.57 -2.72 -14.83
N LEU A 46 12.90 -3.03 -13.56
CA LEU A 46 11.96 -3.62 -12.61
C LEU A 46 10.74 -2.70 -12.37
N LYS A 47 10.97 -1.39 -12.19
CA LYS A 47 9.87 -0.40 -12.03
C LYS A 47 8.96 -0.33 -13.25
N ILE A 48 9.53 -0.43 -14.45
CA ILE A 48 8.75 -0.51 -15.70
C ILE A 48 7.94 -1.81 -15.74
N ALA A 49 8.56 -2.95 -15.42
CA ALA A 49 7.88 -4.23 -15.42
C ALA A 49 6.69 -4.25 -14.44
N VAL A 50 6.86 -3.73 -13.23
CA VAL A 50 5.77 -3.58 -12.24
C VAL A 50 4.64 -2.70 -12.78
N SER A 51 4.99 -1.57 -13.42
CA SER A 51 3.98 -0.65 -14.00
C SER A 51 3.18 -1.31 -15.13
N ILE A 52 3.85 -2.11 -15.98
CA ILE A 52 3.19 -2.91 -17.03
C ILE A 52 2.27 -3.95 -16.40
N ASP A 53 2.69 -4.59 -15.30
CA ASP A 53 1.88 -5.57 -14.58
C ASP A 53 0.61 -4.93 -13.98
N GLN A 54 0.70 -3.72 -13.41
CA GLN A 54 -0.48 -2.97 -12.94
C GLN A 54 -1.43 -2.56 -14.07
N LEU A 55 -0.89 -2.07 -15.19
CA LEU A 55 -1.69 -1.76 -16.38
C LEU A 55 -2.42 -3.01 -16.88
N GLY A 56 -1.71 -4.14 -16.93
CA GLY A 56 -2.26 -5.43 -17.31
C GLY A 56 -3.42 -5.86 -16.40
N ASN A 57 -3.30 -5.65 -15.08
CA ASN A 57 -4.34 -5.98 -14.10
C ASN A 57 -5.65 -5.24 -14.40
N VAL A 58 -5.58 -3.94 -14.72
CA VAL A 58 -6.74 -3.13 -15.08
C VAL A 58 -7.28 -3.51 -16.45
N LEU A 59 -6.40 -3.57 -17.46
CA LEU A 59 -6.77 -3.79 -18.86
C LEU A 59 -7.44 -5.15 -19.06
N MET A 60 -6.91 -6.19 -18.42
CA MET A 60 -7.36 -7.58 -18.61
C MET A 60 -8.28 -8.07 -17.50
N GLN A 61 -8.70 -7.23 -16.56
CA GLN A 61 -9.43 -7.62 -15.35
C GLN A 61 -10.58 -8.61 -15.61
N HIS A 62 -11.41 -8.37 -16.63
CA HIS A 62 -12.57 -9.20 -16.92
C HIS A 62 -12.18 -10.58 -17.44
N LEU A 63 -11.11 -10.64 -18.25
CA LEU A 63 -10.57 -11.89 -18.78
C LEU A 63 -9.87 -12.69 -17.67
N LEU A 64 -9.05 -12.04 -16.85
CA LEU A 64 -8.35 -12.68 -15.72
C LEU A 64 -9.35 -13.20 -14.68
N ASN A 65 -10.37 -12.41 -14.33
CA ASN A 65 -11.42 -12.82 -13.40
C ASN A 65 -12.22 -14.03 -13.92
N LEU A 66 -12.41 -14.14 -15.24
CA LEU A 66 -13.10 -15.27 -15.84
C LEU A 66 -12.23 -16.54 -15.86
N LEU A 67 -10.95 -16.41 -16.23
CA LEU A 67 -10.11 -17.56 -16.54
C LEU A 67 -9.28 -18.05 -15.35
N TRP A 68 -8.81 -17.16 -14.47
CA TRP A 68 -7.76 -17.48 -13.49
C TRP A 68 -8.30 -17.78 -12.09
N ILE A 69 -9.50 -17.31 -11.77
CA ILE A 69 -10.10 -17.46 -10.43
C ILE A 69 -11.47 -18.13 -10.49
N LYS A 70 -11.80 -18.85 -9.42
CA LYS A 70 -13.13 -19.42 -9.20
C LYS A 70 -14.12 -18.30 -8.84
N LYS A 71 -15.42 -18.57 -9.05
CA LYS A 71 -16.50 -17.67 -8.62
C LYS A 71 -16.37 -17.37 -7.12
N GLY A 72 -16.34 -16.08 -6.76
CA GLY A 72 -16.13 -15.61 -5.39
C GLY A 72 -14.66 -15.42 -4.99
N GLY A 73 -13.71 -15.57 -5.90
CA GLY A 73 -12.29 -15.28 -5.66
C GLY A 73 -12.01 -13.78 -5.53
N TYR A 74 -10.78 -13.45 -5.10
CA TYR A 74 -10.31 -12.07 -5.01
C TYR A 74 -10.18 -11.47 -6.42
N PRO A 75 -10.86 -10.35 -6.74
CA PRO A 75 -10.94 -9.88 -8.11
C PRO A 75 -9.65 -9.18 -8.58
N PHE A 76 -9.24 -9.45 -9.81
CA PHE A 76 -8.33 -8.62 -10.60
C PHE A 76 -9.00 -7.30 -10.99
N GLY A 77 -8.20 -6.25 -11.21
CA GLY A 77 -8.67 -4.93 -11.67
C GLY A 77 -8.37 -3.75 -10.77
N ASN A 78 -7.77 -3.97 -9.60
CA ASN A 78 -7.29 -2.89 -8.76
C ASN A 78 -6.09 -2.19 -9.44
N ARG A 79 -6.24 -0.91 -9.81
CA ARG A 79 -5.23 -0.13 -10.52
C ARG A 79 -3.92 0.06 -9.76
N ASP A 80 -3.98 -0.02 -8.45
CA ASP A 80 -2.82 0.13 -7.56
C ASP A 80 -2.20 -1.24 -7.24
N GLU A 81 -2.67 -2.32 -7.89
CA GLU A 81 -2.24 -3.70 -7.73
C GLU A 81 -1.78 -4.32 -9.07
N THR A 82 -0.68 -5.05 -9.04
CA THR A 82 -0.16 -5.93 -10.10
C THR A 82 -0.96 -7.23 -10.24
N ILE A 83 -0.87 -7.89 -11.41
CA ILE A 83 -1.45 -9.22 -11.62
C ILE A 83 -0.82 -10.24 -10.67
N SER A 84 0.51 -10.17 -10.49
CA SER A 84 1.26 -11.13 -9.68
C SER A 84 0.76 -11.22 -8.24
N SER A 85 0.41 -10.09 -7.61
CA SER A 85 -0.17 -10.09 -6.25
C SER A 85 -1.60 -10.59 -6.22
N ALA A 86 -2.47 -10.12 -7.11
CA ALA A 86 -3.86 -10.57 -7.16
C ALA A 86 -3.93 -12.09 -7.39
N LEU A 87 -3.02 -12.63 -8.20
CA LEU A 87 -2.80 -14.07 -8.36
C LEU A 87 -2.36 -14.73 -7.03
N GLY A 88 -1.37 -14.16 -6.34
CA GLY A 88 -0.89 -14.63 -5.03
C GLY A 88 -1.97 -14.66 -3.94
N ARG A 89 -2.80 -13.61 -3.85
CA ARG A 89 -3.96 -13.57 -2.93
C ARG A 89 -4.91 -14.73 -3.19
N ASN A 90 -5.21 -15.01 -4.46
CA ASN A 90 -6.05 -16.13 -4.83
C ASN A 90 -5.38 -17.50 -4.60
N LYS A 91 -4.05 -17.60 -4.75
CA LYS A 91 -3.27 -18.79 -4.36
C LYS A 91 -3.43 -19.07 -2.87
N LYS A 92 -3.23 -18.04 -2.03
CA LYS A 92 -3.40 -18.12 -0.57
C LYS A 92 -4.82 -18.51 -0.16
N LEU A 93 -5.83 -18.03 -0.89
CA LEU A 93 -7.25 -18.34 -0.65
C LEU A 93 -7.69 -19.69 -1.25
N GLY A 94 -6.85 -20.39 -2.02
CA GLY A 94 -7.24 -21.62 -2.72
C GLY A 94 -8.26 -21.40 -3.86
N MET A 95 -8.36 -20.15 -4.35
CA MET A 95 -9.37 -19.69 -5.30
C MET A 95 -8.93 -19.69 -6.76
N LEU A 96 -7.69 -20.11 -7.06
CA LEU A 96 -7.23 -20.25 -8.44
C LEU A 96 -7.97 -21.38 -9.20
N THR A 97 -8.25 -21.15 -10.47
CA THR A 97 -8.63 -22.20 -11.43
C THR A 97 -7.42 -23.07 -11.78
N LEU A 98 -7.63 -24.15 -12.55
CA LEU A 98 -6.52 -24.93 -13.11
C LEU A 98 -5.61 -24.08 -13.98
N PHE A 99 -6.19 -23.19 -14.80
CA PHE A 99 -5.42 -22.27 -15.62
C PHE A 99 -4.61 -21.29 -14.77
N GLY A 100 -5.23 -20.68 -13.75
CA GLY A 100 -4.54 -19.77 -12.82
C GLY A 100 -3.39 -20.45 -12.07
N LYS A 101 -3.56 -21.71 -11.65
CA LYS A 101 -2.47 -22.51 -11.05
C LYS A 101 -1.34 -22.81 -12.04
N GLY A 102 -1.67 -23.03 -13.32
CA GLY A 102 -0.67 -23.23 -14.36
C GLY A 102 0.21 -21.99 -14.57
N ILE A 103 -0.41 -20.80 -14.60
CA ILE A 103 0.33 -19.53 -14.68
C ILE A 103 1.19 -19.31 -13.44
N ASP A 104 0.62 -19.52 -12.26
CA ASP A 104 1.36 -19.41 -10.99
C ASP A 104 2.59 -20.33 -10.94
N SER A 105 2.45 -21.57 -11.37
CA SER A 105 3.56 -22.53 -11.45
C SER A 105 4.64 -22.11 -12.45
N PHE A 106 4.26 -21.45 -13.56
CA PHE A 106 5.23 -20.91 -14.51
C PHE A 106 6.04 -19.77 -13.89
N LEU A 107 5.38 -18.87 -13.16
CA LEU A 107 6.06 -17.78 -12.45
C LEU A 107 7.00 -18.31 -11.36
N ASP A 108 6.59 -19.33 -10.62
CA ASP A 108 7.42 -20.00 -9.61
C ASP A 108 8.68 -20.68 -10.21
N THR A 109 8.71 -20.93 -11.52
CA THR A 109 9.91 -21.43 -12.22
C THR A 109 10.94 -20.32 -12.47
N ILE A 110 10.49 -19.07 -12.55
CA ILE A 110 11.35 -17.89 -12.75
C ILE A 110 11.88 -17.39 -11.40
N ASP A 111 10.98 -17.24 -10.43
CA ASP A 111 11.29 -16.82 -9.05
C ASP A 111 10.49 -17.66 -8.05
N PRO A 112 11.12 -18.41 -7.13
CA PRO A 112 10.40 -19.24 -6.17
C PRO A 112 9.41 -18.46 -5.30
N ASN A 113 8.15 -18.90 -5.29
CA ASN A 113 7.03 -18.23 -4.61
C ASN A 113 6.73 -16.82 -5.16
N HIS A 114 7.02 -16.55 -6.43
CA HIS A 114 6.87 -15.25 -7.09
C HIS A 114 5.57 -14.54 -6.72
N SER A 115 4.42 -15.22 -6.88
CA SER A 115 3.10 -14.63 -6.64
C SER A 115 2.83 -14.33 -5.16
N LEU A 116 3.33 -15.16 -4.24
CA LEU A 116 3.19 -14.93 -2.80
C LEU A 116 4.10 -13.79 -2.33
N ASN A 117 5.35 -13.76 -2.82
CA ASN A 117 6.29 -12.67 -2.56
C ASN A 117 5.76 -11.34 -3.12
N SER A 118 4.95 -11.40 -4.18
CA SER A 118 4.31 -10.23 -4.79
C SER A 118 3.16 -9.64 -3.96
N ILE A 119 2.63 -10.34 -2.94
CA ILE A 119 1.49 -9.86 -2.15
C ILE A 119 1.82 -8.59 -1.38
N ASP A 120 3.02 -8.55 -0.79
CA ASP A 120 3.50 -7.46 0.06
C ASP A 120 4.35 -6.44 -0.72
N TYR A 121 4.51 -6.64 -2.04
CA TYR A 121 5.46 -5.92 -2.89
C TYR A 121 4.99 -4.52 -3.31
N TYR A 122 3.90 -4.00 -2.72
CA TYR A 122 3.34 -2.72 -3.15
C TYR A 122 4.15 -1.53 -2.69
N VAL A 123 5.10 -1.24 -3.58
CA VAL A 123 5.87 -0.03 -3.77
C VAL A 123 7.08 0.01 -2.88
N GLU A 124 8.22 -0.32 -3.49
CA GLU A 124 9.50 0.18 -3.02
C GLU A 124 9.34 1.68 -2.74
N PRO A 125 9.48 2.12 -1.47
CA PRO A 125 9.50 3.54 -1.20
C PRO A 125 10.58 4.16 -2.09
N SER A 126 10.21 5.17 -2.87
CA SER A 126 11.22 5.99 -3.52
C SER A 126 12.16 6.54 -2.43
N GLU A 127 13.37 7.00 -2.75
CA GLU A 127 14.22 7.69 -1.75
C GLU A 127 13.48 8.85 -1.04
N ASN A 128 12.39 9.34 -1.65
CA ASN A 128 11.52 10.40 -1.15
C ASN A 128 10.21 9.89 -0.49
N THR A 129 10.08 8.61 -0.19
CA THR A 129 8.88 8.04 0.44
C THR A 129 9.23 7.41 1.78
N ILE A 130 8.56 7.85 2.84
CA ILE A 130 8.58 7.22 4.16
C ILE A 130 7.48 6.17 4.18
N ASP A 131 7.86 4.91 4.09
CA ASP A 131 6.95 3.78 4.22
C ASP A 131 6.66 3.46 5.69
N LYS A 132 5.37 3.34 6.04
CA LYS A 132 4.88 3.06 7.40
C LYS A 132 3.67 2.14 7.39
N LEU A 133 3.51 1.43 8.50
CA LEU A 133 2.31 0.70 8.89
C LEU A 133 1.53 1.52 9.91
N ALA A 134 0.21 1.40 9.91
CA ALA A 134 -0.64 1.99 10.93
C ALA A 134 -1.80 1.07 11.33
N TRP A 135 -2.14 1.12 12.60
CA TRP A 135 -3.32 0.47 13.15
C TRP A 135 -4.49 1.44 13.21
N MET A 136 -5.53 1.18 12.41
CA MET A 136 -6.77 1.93 12.40
C MET A 136 -7.75 1.34 13.41
N HIS A 137 -7.71 1.81 14.66
CA HIS A 137 -8.63 1.35 15.69
C HIS A 137 -9.75 2.36 15.91
N LEU A 138 -10.98 2.02 15.52
CA LEU A 138 -12.17 2.87 15.70
C LEU A 138 -13.01 2.43 16.90
N LYS A 139 -13.50 3.40 17.66
CA LYS A 139 -14.46 3.23 18.75
C LYS A 139 -15.36 4.46 18.84
N ASP A 140 -16.67 4.26 18.90
CA ASP A 140 -17.66 5.35 19.02
C ASP A 140 -17.47 6.46 17.98
N ARG A 141 -17.27 6.08 16.70
CA ARG A 141 -16.98 7.00 15.58
C ARG A 141 -15.75 7.89 15.79
N ARG A 142 -14.82 7.49 16.66
CA ARG A 142 -13.52 8.13 16.87
C ARG A 142 -12.42 7.13 16.59
N ILE A 143 -11.27 7.63 16.13
CA ILE A 143 -10.10 6.79 15.86
C ILE A 143 -9.04 7.02 16.93
N LEU A 144 -8.36 5.94 17.32
CA LEU A 144 -7.24 6.01 18.24
C LEU A 144 -6.05 6.69 17.57
N CYS A 145 -5.51 7.72 18.21
CA CYS A 145 -4.30 8.40 17.77
C CYS A 145 -3.33 8.57 18.94
N VAL A 146 -2.04 8.68 18.61
CA VAL A 146 -0.95 8.89 19.54
C VAL A 146 -0.15 10.13 19.14
N ARG A 147 0.45 10.80 20.12
CA ARG A 147 1.36 11.91 19.93
C ARG A 147 2.68 11.56 20.62
N SER A 148 3.73 11.40 19.84
CA SER A 148 5.08 11.14 20.37
C SER A 148 5.63 12.36 21.10
N LYS A 149 6.53 12.14 22.06
CA LYS A 149 7.17 13.21 22.82
C LYS A 149 7.85 14.24 21.91
N GLY A 150 7.55 15.52 22.16
CA GLY A 150 8.11 16.63 21.39
C GLY A 150 7.50 16.82 20.00
N LYS A 151 6.40 16.12 19.68
CA LYS A 151 5.58 16.38 18.50
C LYS A 151 4.31 17.16 18.87
N SER A 152 3.91 18.05 17.97
CA SER A 152 2.69 18.86 18.11
C SER A 152 1.46 18.19 17.49
N LEU A 153 1.64 17.27 16.55
CA LEU A 153 0.57 16.59 15.83
C LEU A 153 0.36 15.17 16.34
N PHE A 154 -0.87 14.70 16.19
CA PHE A 154 -1.26 13.31 16.41
C PHE A 154 -1.08 12.47 15.13
N TYR A 155 -0.79 11.19 15.33
CA TYR A 155 -0.58 10.18 14.30
C TYR A 155 -1.40 8.94 14.65
N LEU A 156 -1.71 8.10 13.65
CA LEU A 156 -2.15 6.75 13.95
C LEU A 156 -0.98 5.96 14.54
N PRO A 157 -1.24 5.09 15.54
CA PRO A 157 -0.19 4.28 16.13
C PRO A 157 0.33 3.24 15.13
N GLY A 158 1.64 2.98 15.20
CA GLY A 158 2.38 2.12 14.26
C GLY A 158 3.68 2.75 13.76
N GLY A 159 4.42 2.01 12.95
CA GLY A 159 5.75 2.43 12.53
C GLY A 159 6.30 1.74 11.31
N LYS A 160 7.61 1.55 11.26
CA LYS A 160 8.30 1.07 10.06
C LYS A 160 8.45 -0.45 10.08
N ARG A 161 8.60 -1.03 8.89
CA ARG A 161 9.00 -2.42 8.75
C ARG A 161 10.51 -2.53 8.99
N ASP A 162 10.90 -3.54 9.76
CA ASP A 162 12.29 -4.00 9.74
C ASP A 162 12.55 -4.88 8.51
N LYS A 163 13.84 -5.04 8.16
CA LYS A 163 14.23 -5.77 6.95
C LYS A 163 13.78 -7.24 7.04
N GLY A 164 12.91 -7.65 6.11
CA GLY A 164 12.37 -9.02 6.05
C GLY A 164 11.23 -9.29 7.04
N GLU A 165 10.73 -8.26 7.71
CA GLU A 165 9.58 -8.34 8.60
C GLU A 165 8.27 -8.28 7.81
N SER A 166 7.28 -9.12 8.17
CA SER A 166 5.94 -9.03 7.58
C SER A 166 5.11 -7.94 8.24
N ASP A 167 4.11 -7.42 7.55
CA ASP A 167 3.24 -6.33 8.06
C ASP A 167 2.61 -6.65 9.42
N LEU A 168 2.11 -7.87 9.60
CA LEU A 168 1.56 -8.32 10.88
C LEU A 168 2.60 -8.27 12.00
N LYS A 169 3.82 -8.76 11.74
CA LYS A 169 4.88 -8.79 12.76
C LYS A 169 5.32 -7.38 13.12
N ALA A 170 5.60 -6.56 12.11
CA ALA A 170 6.02 -5.18 12.26
C ALA A 170 4.96 -4.37 13.02
N LEU A 171 3.70 -4.39 12.58
CA LEU A 171 2.66 -3.61 13.24
C LEU A 171 2.38 -4.12 14.66
N THR A 172 2.41 -5.43 14.90
CA THR A 172 2.24 -5.96 16.27
C THR A 172 3.37 -5.51 17.21
N ARG A 173 4.62 -5.49 16.71
CA ARG A 173 5.78 -5.00 17.47
C ARG A 173 5.62 -3.51 17.81
N GLU A 174 5.34 -2.67 16.81
CA GLU A 174 5.19 -1.23 16.98
C GLU A 174 4.03 -0.89 17.94
N ILE A 175 2.87 -1.54 17.80
CA ILE A 175 1.74 -1.31 18.72
C ILE A 175 2.06 -1.76 20.15
N LYS A 176 2.83 -2.84 20.32
CA LYS A 176 3.29 -3.26 21.64
C LYS A 176 4.25 -2.24 22.25
N GLU A 177 5.15 -1.68 21.46
CA GLU A 177 6.13 -0.66 21.88
C GLU A 177 5.47 0.67 22.22
N GLU A 178 4.45 1.09 21.48
CA GLU A 178 3.76 2.38 21.73
C GLU A 178 2.65 2.29 22.79
N LEU A 179 1.90 1.17 22.81
CA LEU A 179 0.61 1.05 23.50
C LEU A 179 0.47 -0.19 24.40
N LYS A 180 1.52 -1.00 24.56
CA LYS A 180 1.59 -2.17 25.45
C LYS A 180 0.53 -3.26 25.24
N VAL A 181 -0.13 -3.26 24.09
CA VAL A 181 -1.12 -4.27 23.71
C VAL A 181 -0.63 -5.17 22.58
N LEU A 182 -1.24 -6.34 22.45
CA LEU A 182 -0.94 -7.30 21.38
C LEU A 182 -2.11 -7.35 20.40
N LEU A 183 -1.84 -7.14 19.11
CA LEU A 183 -2.84 -7.31 18.06
C LEU A 183 -3.16 -8.81 17.87
N ASP A 184 -4.43 -9.15 17.65
CA ASP A 184 -4.85 -10.52 17.34
C ASP A 184 -4.61 -10.82 15.84
N PRO A 185 -3.70 -11.76 15.51
CA PRO A 185 -3.42 -12.16 14.13
C PRO A 185 -4.64 -12.60 13.33
N ASN A 186 -5.67 -13.15 13.98
CA ASN A 186 -6.84 -13.70 13.29
C ASN A 186 -7.82 -12.61 12.84
N SER A 187 -7.75 -11.44 13.46
CA SER A 187 -8.56 -10.26 13.13
C SER A 187 -7.85 -9.29 12.18
N PHE A 188 -6.56 -9.55 11.88
CA PHE A 188 -5.69 -8.64 11.15
C PHE A 188 -6.13 -8.48 9.69
N ARG A 189 -6.65 -7.30 9.36
CA ARG A 189 -7.29 -7.02 8.08
C ARG A 189 -6.71 -5.77 7.44
N PHE A 190 -6.21 -5.92 6.21
CA PHE A 190 -5.81 -4.78 5.38
C PHE A 190 -7.01 -3.91 5.05
N ILE A 191 -6.86 -2.59 5.23
CA ILE A 191 -7.87 -1.60 4.87
C ILE A 191 -7.51 -0.95 3.55
N ARG A 192 -6.42 -0.17 3.54
CA ARG A 192 -5.99 0.64 2.39
C ARG A 192 -4.61 1.23 2.65
N VAL A 193 -3.93 1.66 1.57
CA VAL A 193 -2.75 2.52 1.63
C VAL A 193 -3.16 3.99 1.43
N PHE A 194 -2.69 4.86 2.32
CA PHE A 194 -2.87 6.32 2.22
C PHE A 194 -1.54 7.00 1.98
N GLU A 195 -1.56 8.09 1.21
CA GLU A 195 -0.37 8.88 0.95
C GLU A 195 -0.64 10.37 1.11
N ALA A 196 0.31 11.06 1.74
CA ALA A 196 0.31 12.52 1.82
C ALA A 196 1.74 13.04 2.03
N GLN A 197 1.89 14.36 1.99
CA GLN A 197 3.15 15.03 2.36
C GLN A 197 3.55 14.64 3.79
N ALA A 198 4.84 14.36 4.00
CA ALA A 198 5.38 14.09 5.32
C ALA A 198 5.49 15.40 6.13
N ASP A 199 4.96 15.42 7.36
CA ASP A 199 5.00 16.61 8.21
C ASP A 199 6.43 17.00 8.57
N GLY A 200 6.73 18.29 8.49
CA GLY A 200 8.05 18.83 8.81
C GLY A 200 9.17 18.34 7.87
N LYS A 201 8.84 17.77 6.71
CA LYS A 201 9.78 17.37 5.66
C LYS A 201 9.68 18.28 4.43
N PRO A 202 10.73 18.35 3.60
CA PRO A 202 10.69 19.11 2.35
C PRO A 202 9.54 18.66 1.44
N PRO A 203 9.00 19.57 0.61
CA PRO A 203 8.00 19.23 -0.40
C PRO A 203 8.43 18.05 -1.27
N GLY A 204 7.50 17.11 -1.50
CA GLY A 204 7.75 15.91 -2.31
C GLY A 204 8.26 14.71 -1.51
N MET A 205 8.59 14.88 -0.23
CA MET A 205 8.77 13.75 0.68
C MET A 205 7.40 13.28 1.18
N LEU A 206 6.97 12.09 0.77
CA LEU A 206 5.65 11.56 1.11
C LEU A 206 5.73 10.58 2.27
N VAL A 207 4.71 10.54 3.13
CA VAL A 207 4.43 9.37 3.96
C VAL A 207 3.44 8.50 3.21
N ARG A 208 3.81 7.23 3.04
CA ARG A 208 2.93 6.17 2.57
C ARG A 208 2.59 5.28 3.75
N MET A 209 1.32 5.19 4.08
CA MET A 209 0.84 4.51 5.27
C MET A 209 -0.08 3.34 4.88
N THR A 210 0.41 2.12 5.05
CA THR A 210 -0.37 0.89 4.87
C THR A 210 -1.17 0.65 6.14
N CYS A 211 -2.49 0.78 6.06
CA CYS A 211 -3.36 0.75 7.23
C CYS A 211 -4.08 -0.58 7.39
N TYR A 212 -4.10 -1.07 8.64
CA TYR A 212 -4.72 -2.33 9.04
C TYR A 212 -5.68 -2.12 10.21
N GLU A 213 -6.73 -2.94 10.26
CA GLU A 213 -7.56 -3.15 11.44
C GLU A 213 -7.19 -4.46 12.11
N ALA A 214 -7.32 -4.50 13.44
CA ALA A 214 -7.19 -5.70 14.24
C ALA A 214 -7.84 -5.45 15.61
N ASP A 215 -8.43 -6.51 16.16
CA ASP A 215 -8.71 -6.64 17.59
C ASP A 215 -7.39 -6.79 18.37
N TYR A 216 -7.44 -6.62 19.68
CA TYR A 216 -6.26 -6.65 20.54
C TYR A 216 -6.53 -7.27 21.90
N GLN A 217 -5.45 -7.67 22.57
CA GLN A 217 -5.44 -8.18 23.93
C GLN A 217 -4.59 -7.28 24.84
N GLY A 218 -5.07 -7.08 26.07
CA GLY A 218 -4.46 -6.20 27.07
C GLY A 218 -5.22 -4.89 27.26
N GLU A 219 -4.69 -4.02 28.11
CA GLU A 219 -5.22 -2.67 28.34
C GLU A 219 -4.32 -1.65 27.65
N LEU A 220 -4.93 -0.72 26.91
CA LEU A 220 -4.19 0.35 26.23
C LEU A 220 -3.47 1.23 27.25
N GLN A 221 -2.13 1.25 27.16
CA GLN A 221 -1.28 2.06 28.03
C GLN A 221 -0.13 2.64 27.21
N ILE A 222 0.07 3.95 27.29
CA ILE A 222 1.19 4.59 26.62
C ILE A 222 2.53 4.07 27.17
N ASP A 223 3.51 3.89 26.30
CA ASP A 223 4.90 3.65 26.67
C ASP A 223 5.75 4.93 26.57
N SER A 224 7.04 4.82 26.89
CA SER A 224 7.96 5.92 27.13
C SER A 224 8.20 6.84 25.93
N GLU A 225 7.89 6.44 24.70
CA GLU A 225 8.01 7.28 23.50
C GLU A 225 6.76 8.14 23.23
N ILE A 226 5.62 7.72 23.74
CA ILE A 226 4.33 8.39 23.55
C ILE A 226 4.08 9.37 24.70
N GLU A 227 3.74 10.60 24.34
CA GLU A 227 3.38 11.66 25.28
C GLU A 227 1.89 11.60 25.62
N GLU A 228 1.06 11.33 24.62
CA GLU A 228 -0.39 11.38 24.74
C GLU A 228 -1.05 10.36 23.80
N MET A 229 -2.12 9.73 24.29
CA MET A 229 -3.02 8.88 23.51
C MET A 229 -4.42 9.48 23.59
N ALA A 230 -5.09 9.64 22.45
CA ALA A 230 -6.40 10.28 22.37
C ALA A 230 -7.32 9.59 21.36
N TRP A 231 -8.62 9.63 21.64
CA TRP A 231 -9.67 9.22 20.71
C TRP A 231 -10.18 10.47 19.99
N LEU A 232 -9.83 10.60 18.72
CA LEU A 232 -10.08 11.81 17.93
C LEU A 232 -11.26 11.61 16.97
N GLY A 233 -12.13 12.61 16.89
CA GLY A 233 -13.23 12.66 15.93
C GLY A 233 -12.92 13.56 14.74
N TYR A 234 -13.85 13.66 13.78
CA TYR A 234 -13.60 14.48 12.58
C TYR A 234 -13.33 15.96 12.89
N HIS A 235 -13.87 16.49 13.98
CA HIS A 235 -13.60 17.88 14.41
C HIS A 235 -12.14 18.11 14.84
N ASP A 236 -11.38 17.06 15.15
CA ASP A 236 -9.97 17.13 15.53
C ASP A 236 -9.02 17.03 14.33
N ARG A 237 -9.53 17.01 13.10
CA ARG A 237 -8.75 16.83 11.87
C ARG A 237 -7.54 17.76 11.74
N GLU A 238 -7.60 18.98 12.27
CA GLU A 238 -6.46 19.91 12.21
C GLU A 238 -5.35 19.63 13.24
N LYS A 239 -5.58 18.69 14.16
CA LYS A 239 -4.59 18.26 15.17
C LYS A 239 -3.74 17.07 14.72
N VAL A 240 -4.05 16.48 13.56
CA VAL A 240 -3.36 15.28 13.05
C VAL A 240 -2.45 15.59 11.88
N SER A 241 -1.50 14.68 11.61
CA SER A 241 -0.64 14.69 10.42
C SER A 241 -1.41 14.78 9.10
N GLU A 242 -0.76 15.29 8.05
CA GLU A 242 -1.38 15.40 6.72
C GLU A 242 -1.92 14.06 6.19
N VAL A 243 -1.21 12.95 6.43
CA VAL A 243 -1.71 11.62 6.03
C VAL A 243 -2.94 11.19 6.86
N CYS A 244 -2.98 11.54 8.14
CA CYS A 244 -4.15 11.27 8.98
C CYS A 244 -5.35 12.13 8.57
N LYS A 245 -5.14 13.37 8.07
CA LYS A 245 -6.23 14.18 7.51
C LYS A 245 -6.92 13.48 6.33
N VAL A 246 -6.14 12.88 5.44
CA VAL A 246 -6.66 12.07 4.32
C VAL A 246 -7.45 10.87 4.83
N ILE A 247 -6.98 10.22 5.90
CA ILE A 247 -7.69 9.09 6.52
C ILE A 247 -8.99 9.52 7.17
N PHE A 248 -9.01 10.66 7.87
CA PHE A 248 -10.22 11.21 8.48
C PHE A 248 -11.26 11.55 7.41
N ASP A 249 -10.84 12.15 6.29
CA ASP A 249 -11.72 12.44 5.16
C ASP A 249 -12.31 11.15 4.55
N HIS A 250 -11.50 10.11 4.43
CA HIS A 250 -11.95 8.80 3.96
C HIS A 250 -12.97 8.18 4.93
N LEU A 251 -12.67 8.13 6.23
CA LEU A 251 -13.57 7.57 7.24
C LEU A 251 -14.91 8.32 7.30
N ARG A 252 -14.88 9.65 7.19
CA ARG A 252 -16.10 10.47 7.09
C ARG A 252 -16.90 10.15 5.82
N SER A 253 -16.23 9.97 4.69
CA SER A 253 -16.90 9.62 3.42
C SER A 253 -17.59 8.25 3.45
N GLU A 254 -17.13 7.35 4.32
CA GLU A 254 -17.74 6.03 4.56
C GLU A 254 -18.77 6.04 5.71
N ASP A 255 -19.08 7.19 6.31
CA ASP A 255 -19.95 7.33 7.49
C ASP A 255 -19.45 6.53 8.73
N ARG A 256 -18.14 6.33 8.83
CA ARG A 256 -17.49 5.61 9.94
C ARG A 256 -16.94 6.52 11.04
N MET A 257 -16.92 7.83 10.77
CA MET A 257 -16.53 8.92 11.66
C MET A 257 -17.53 10.06 11.51
#